data_AF-A0A970AU58-F1
#
_entry.id   AF-A0A970AU58-F1
#
_cell.length_a   1.000
_cell.length_b   1.000
_cell.length_c   1.000
_cell.angle_alpha   90.00
_cell.angle_beta   90.00
_cell.angle_gamma   90.00
#
_symmetry.space_group_name_H-M   'P 1'
#
loop_
_entity.id
_entity.type
_entity.pdbx_description
1 polymer ?
#
loop_
_entity_poly.entity_id
_entity_poly.type
_entity_poly.pdbx_seq_one_letter_code
_entity_poly.pdbx_strand_id
1 'polypeptide(L)'
;MTLNFPLTFRFKLLALAPQIFVETQSGELLLYVRQKLLKFKEEVNVFADEAQSNLAFTMKADRVIDFRARYTITDGAGRVIGAIKQRGMKSLWKAHFDIEDAFGREAFFIEEENPWTRMLNGLIEEI
;
A
#
# COMPACT_ATOMS: atom_id res chain seq x y z
N MET A 1 12.21 5.96 -16.79
CA MET A 1 10.81 5.63 -17.14
C MET A 1 9.93 6.73 -16.59
N THR A 2 9.14 7.39 -17.44
CA THR A 2 8.17 8.39 -17.01
C THR A 2 6.87 7.66 -16.68
N LEU A 3 6.40 7.76 -15.44
CA LEU A 3 5.12 7.17 -15.03
C LEU A 3 3.98 8.11 -15.44
N ASN A 4 3.08 7.62 -16.27
CA ASN A 4 1.88 8.37 -16.66
C ASN A 4 0.77 8.09 -15.66
N PHE A 5 0.33 9.13 -14.97
CA PHE A 5 -0.78 9.08 -14.03
C PHE A 5 -2.12 9.37 -14.74
N PRO A 6 -3.26 8.87 -14.24
CA PRO A 6 -3.39 8.01 -13.06
C PRO A 6 -2.97 6.56 -13.32
N LEU A 7 -2.54 5.87 -12.27
CA LEU A 7 -2.34 4.42 -12.30
C LEU A 7 -3.66 3.73 -11.95
N THR A 8 -3.88 2.54 -12.52
CA THR A 8 -5.07 1.73 -12.25
C THR A 8 -4.72 0.63 -11.25
N PHE A 9 -5.50 0.55 -10.17
CA PHE A 9 -5.42 -0.54 -9.20
C PHE A 9 -6.57 -1.52 -9.43
N ARG A 10 -6.23 -2.78 -9.69
CA ARG A 10 -7.21 -3.87 -9.83
C ARG A 10 -7.05 -4.87 -8.70
N PHE A 11 -8.13 -5.11 -7.97
CA PHE A 11 -8.13 -6.01 -6.80
C PHE A 11 -8.90 -7.28 -7.12
N LYS A 12 -8.27 -8.45 -6.92
CA LYS A 12 -8.93 -9.76 -6.93
C LYS A 12 -8.89 -10.32 -5.51
N LEU A 13 -9.90 -9.94 -4.71
CA LEU A 13 -10.02 -10.28 -3.29
C LEU A 13 -10.73 -11.64 -3.10
N LEU A 14 -10.22 -12.69 -3.75
CA LEU A 14 -10.70 -14.04 -3.47
C LEU A 14 -10.21 -14.47 -2.09
N ALA A 15 -11.09 -15.14 -1.33
CA ALA A 15 -10.86 -15.55 0.06
C ALA A 15 -9.56 -16.35 0.29
N LEU A 16 -8.96 -16.92 -0.78
CA LEU A 16 -7.80 -17.80 -0.70
C LEU A 16 -6.44 -17.15 -1.04
N ALA A 17 -6.42 -16.00 -1.70
CA ALA A 17 -5.18 -15.27 -2.01
C ALA A 17 -5.54 -13.90 -2.62
N PRO A 18 -5.64 -12.84 -1.81
CA PRO A 18 -5.84 -11.49 -2.32
C PRO A 18 -4.73 -11.13 -3.32
N GLN A 19 -5.12 -10.65 -4.50
CA GLN A 19 -4.19 -10.18 -5.51
C GLN A 19 -4.46 -8.72 -5.85
N ILE A 20 -3.39 -7.96 -6.04
CA ILE A 20 -3.42 -6.54 -6.40
C ILE A 20 -2.54 -6.36 -7.63
N PHE A 21 -3.06 -5.66 -8.63
CA PHE A 21 -2.36 -5.32 -9.86
C PHE A 21 -2.32 -3.81 -9.95
N VAL A 22 -1.15 -3.27 -10.26
CA VAL A 22 -0.93 -1.85 -10.55
C VAL A 22 -0.57 -1.75 -12.02
N GLU A 23 -1.41 -1.10 -12.79
CA GLU A 23 -1.32 -1.03 -14.24
C GLU A 23 -1.24 0.44 -14.69
N THR A 24 -0.60 0.70 -15.83
CA THR A 24 -0.74 1.97 -16.53
C THR A 24 -2.15 2.14 -17.09
N GLN A 25 -2.50 3.35 -17.53
CA GLN A 25 -3.77 3.59 -18.22
C GLN A 25 -3.96 2.72 -19.48
N SER A 26 -2.88 2.30 -20.14
CA SER A 26 -2.93 1.40 -21.30
C SER A 26 -3.03 -0.09 -20.93
N GLY A 27 -3.12 -0.42 -19.64
CA GLY A 27 -3.22 -1.80 -19.15
C GLY A 27 -1.88 -2.54 -19.03
N GLU A 28 -0.76 -1.83 -19.11
CA GLU A 28 0.57 -2.43 -18.89
C GLU A 28 0.77 -2.67 -17.40
N LEU A 29 1.09 -3.90 -17.01
CA LEU A 29 1.39 -4.25 -15.63
C LEU A 29 2.71 -3.61 -15.18
N LEU A 30 2.66 -2.85 -14.08
CA LEU A 30 3.82 -2.28 -13.42
C LEU A 30 4.22 -3.06 -12.16
N LEU A 31 3.23 -3.38 -11.32
CA LEU A 31 3.47 -4.07 -10.05
C LEU A 31 2.35 -5.08 -9.78
N TYR A 32 2.74 -6.20 -9.15
CA TYR A 32 1.86 -7.29 -8.77
C TYR A 32 2.12 -7.72 -7.33
N VAL A 33 1.04 -7.93 -6.59
CA VAL A 33 1.07 -8.48 -5.23
C VAL A 33 0.11 -9.65 -5.16
N ARG A 34 0.55 -10.74 -4.54
CA ARG A 34 -0.32 -11.85 -4.12
C ARG A 34 -0.03 -12.19 -2.67
N GLN A 35 -1.01 -11.95 -1.80
CA GLN A 35 -0.87 -12.27 -0.39
C GLN A 35 -1.10 -13.76 -0.14
N LYS A 36 -0.24 -14.35 0.71
CA LYS A 36 -0.42 -15.72 1.20
C LYS A 36 -1.34 -15.66 2.42
N LEU A 37 -2.39 -16.48 2.43
CA LEU A 37 -3.10 -16.77 3.67
C LEU A 37 -2.10 -17.44 4.63
N LEU A 38 -2.12 -17.08 5.91
CA LEU A 38 -1.33 -17.69 7.00
C LEU A 38 0.11 -17.18 7.23
N LYS A 39 0.57 -16.12 6.55
CA LYS A 39 1.79 -15.44 7.02
C LYS A 39 1.45 -14.61 8.27
N PHE A 40 1.75 -15.16 9.45
CA PHE A 40 1.66 -14.47 10.76
C PHE A 40 2.55 -13.23 10.87
N LYS A 41 3.46 -13.00 9.92
CA LYS A 41 4.30 -11.80 9.81
C LYS A 41 3.87 -11.01 8.58
N GLU A 42 3.57 -9.73 8.75
CA GLU A 42 3.18 -8.81 7.68
C GLU A 42 4.39 -8.46 6.79
N GLU A 43 4.76 -9.41 5.94
CA GLU A 43 5.71 -9.22 4.86
C GLU A 43 4.96 -9.30 3.53
N VAL A 44 4.98 -8.20 2.79
CA VAL A 44 4.39 -8.08 1.45
C VAL A 44 5.52 -8.03 0.44
N ASN A 45 5.47 -8.93 -0.54
CA ASN A 45 6.38 -8.92 -1.68
C ASN A 45 5.65 -8.36 -2.89
N VAL A 46 6.29 -7.41 -3.55
CA VAL A 46 5.81 -6.71 -4.73
C VAL A 46 6.68 -7.10 -5.91
N PHE A 47 6.08 -7.63 -6.96
CA PHE A 47 6.76 -8.15 -8.14
C PHE A 47 6.51 -7.26 -9.35
N ALA A 48 7.42 -7.27 -10.31
CA ALA A 48 7.22 -6.60 -11.60
C ALA A 48 6.41 -7.46 -12.60
N ASP A 49 6.13 -8.72 -12.24
CA ASP A 49 5.40 -9.68 -13.08
C ASP A 49 4.46 -10.58 -12.26
N GLU A 50 3.43 -11.09 -12.91
CA GLU A 50 2.45 -12.00 -12.27
C GLU A 50 3.03 -13.36 -11.90
N ALA A 51 4.08 -13.81 -12.60
CA ALA A 51 4.74 -15.07 -12.32
C ALA A 51 5.60 -15.03 -11.04
N GLN A 52 5.73 -13.86 -10.41
CA GLN A 52 6.52 -13.63 -9.20
C GLN A 52 8.01 -13.93 -9.39
N SER A 53 8.53 -13.73 -10.60
CA SER A 53 9.92 -14.02 -10.96
C SER A 53 10.85 -12.83 -10.68
N ASN A 54 10.35 -11.60 -10.76
CA ASN A 54 11.13 -10.38 -10.55
C ASN A 54 10.61 -9.64 -9.32
N LEU A 55 11.27 -9.82 -8.18
CA LEU A 55 10.98 -9.08 -6.96
C LEU A 55 11.40 -7.62 -7.13
N ALA A 56 10.43 -6.70 -7.11
CA ALA A 56 10.67 -5.26 -7.20
C ALA A 56 10.93 -4.67 -5.81
N PHE A 57 10.05 -5.00 -4.85
CA PHE A 57 10.13 -4.47 -3.49
C PHE A 57 9.66 -5.49 -2.46
N THR A 58 10.16 -5.34 -1.24
CA THR A 58 9.61 -6.01 -0.05
C THR A 58 9.23 -4.97 0.98
N MET A 59 8.03 -5.10 1.53
CA MET A 59 7.54 -4.30 2.65
C MET A 59 7.42 -5.20 3.87
N LYS A 60 8.07 -4.84 4.97
CA LYS A 60 8.06 -5.64 6.19
C LYS A 60 7.69 -4.79 7.39
N ALA A 61 6.61 -5.17 8.06
CA ALA A 61 6.21 -4.55 9.32
C ALA A 61 7.16 -4.97 10.46
N ASP A 62 7.40 -4.06 11.39
CA ASP A 62 8.08 -4.34 12.66
C ASP A 62 7.18 -5.05 13.68
N ARG A 63 5.86 -4.99 13.49
CA ARG A 63 4.82 -5.55 14.38
C ARG A 63 3.53 -5.85 13.62
N VAL A 64 2.75 -6.83 14.10
CA VAL A 64 1.58 -7.38 13.38
C VAL A 64 0.27 -6.66 13.71
N ILE A 65 0.11 -6.13 14.92
CA ILE A 65 -1.11 -5.44 15.36
C ILE A 65 -0.71 -4.27 16.24
N ASP A 66 -0.53 -3.11 15.62
CA ASP A 66 -0.27 -1.86 16.33
C ASP A 66 -0.64 -0.69 15.43
N PHE A 67 -1.33 0.29 16.00
CA PHE A 67 -1.66 1.58 15.37
C PHE A 67 -0.42 2.45 15.09
N ARG A 68 0.79 1.95 15.37
CA ARG A 68 2.10 2.58 15.12
C ARG A 68 3.05 1.68 14.32
N ALA A 69 2.53 0.69 13.59
CA ALA A 69 3.37 -0.18 12.76
C ALA A 69 4.21 0.63 11.77
N ARG A 70 5.48 0.23 11.62
CA ARG A 70 6.42 0.77 10.64
C ARG A 70 6.77 -0.31 9.62
N TYR A 71 6.41 -0.06 8.38
CA TYR A 71 6.67 -0.92 7.23
C TYR A 71 7.96 -0.47 6.56
N THR A 72 9.05 -1.19 6.77
CA THR A 72 10.32 -0.92 6.07
C THR A 72 10.22 -1.43 4.64
N ILE A 73 10.61 -0.60 3.67
CA ILE A 73 10.60 -0.92 2.25
C ILE A 73 12.04 -1.16 1.78
N THR A 74 12.26 -2.30 1.13
CA THR A 74 13.52 -2.61 0.46
C THR A 74 13.32 -2.80 -1.04
N ASP A 75 14.36 -2.50 -1.84
CA ASP A 75 14.42 -2.89 -3.24
C ASP A 75 14.62 -4.42 -3.40
N GLY A 76 14.61 -4.90 -4.65
CA GLY A 76 14.86 -6.31 -4.98
C GLY A 76 16.24 -6.83 -4.60
N ALA A 77 17.20 -5.95 -4.28
CA ALA A 77 18.51 -6.32 -3.75
C ALA A 77 18.57 -6.30 -2.21
N GLY A 78 17.46 -5.98 -1.53
CA GLY A 78 17.35 -5.91 -0.08
C GLY A 78 17.86 -4.60 0.53
N ARG A 79 18.14 -3.57 -0.28
CA ARG A 79 18.57 -2.26 0.23
C ARG A 79 17.35 -1.49 0.71
N VAL A 80 17.44 -0.88 1.90
CA VAL A 80 16.38 -0.04 2.42
C VAL A 80 16.27 1.23 1.58
N ILE A 81 15.07 1.50 1.07
CA ILE A 81 14.78 2.69 0.26
C ILE A 81 13.84 3.67 0.97
N GLY A 82 13.20 3.23 2.06
CA GLY A 82 12.33 4.06 2.88
C GLY A 82 11.47 3.24 3.82
N ALA A 83 10.50 3.89 4.43
CA ALA A 83 9.49 3.23 5.24
C ALA A 83 8.16 3.98 5.21
N ILE A 84 7.07 3.26 5.50
CA ILE A 84 5.76 3.84 5.75
C ILE A 84 5.43 3.60 7.21
N LYS A 85 5.07 4.65 7.93
CA LYS A 85 4.74 4.61 9.35
C LYS A 85 3.31 5.07 9.55
N GLN A 86 2.49 4.23 10.16
CA GLN A 86 1.16 4.66 10.55
C GLN A 86 1.26 5.63 11.72
N ARG A 87 0.69 6.83 11.60
CA ARG A 87 0.42 7.69 12.76
C ARG A 87 -0.87 7.22 13.40
N GLY A 88 -0.78 6.96 14.70
CA GLY A 88 -1.88 6.42 15.49
C GLY A 88 -3.20 7.17 15.33
N MET A 89 -4.27 6.52 15.77
CA MET A 89 -5.64 6.99 15.62
C MET A 89 -5.82 8.38 16.25
N LYS A 90 -5.88 9.44 15.44
CA LYS A 90 -6.38 10.74 15.90
C LYS A 90 -7.90 10.81 15.96
N SER A 91 -8.59 9.82 15.42
CA SER A 91 -10.00 9.49 15.58
C SER A 91 -10.24 8.23 14.75
N LEU A 92 -11.26 7.45 15.07
CA LEU A 92 -11.58 6.15 14.46
C LEU A 92 -11.82 6.14 12.91
N TRP A 93 -11.48 7.21 12.18
CA TRP A 93 -11.98 7.48 10.82
C TRP A 93 -11.02 8.18 9.86
N LYS A 94 -9.75 8.45 10.21
CA LYS A 94 -8.78 9.04 9.29
C LYS A 94 -7.44 8.32 9.37
N ALA A 95 -7.11 7.56 8.33
CA ALA A 95 -5.78 6.98 8.23
C ALA A 95 -4.77 8.08 7.89
N HIS A 96 -3.67 8.13 8.65
CA HIS A 96 -2.54 9.02 8.41
C HIS A 96 -1.26 8.20 8.40
N PHE A 97 -0.45 8.37 7.36
CA PHE A 97 0.81 7.66 7.20
C PHE A 97 1.92 8.65 6.92
N ASP A 98 3.02 8.58 7.67
CA ASP A 98 4.25 9.29 7.33
C ASP A 98 5.09 8.37 6.41
N ILE A 99 5.68 8.94 5.37
CA ILE A 99 6.62 8.26 4.48
C ILE A 99 8.02 8.77 4.82
N GLU A 100 8.90 7.85 5.18
CA GLU A 100 10.30 8.11 5.49
C GLU A 100 11.19 7.78 4.28
N ASP A 101 12.24 8.58 4.06
CA ASP A 101 13.33 8.27 3.14
C ASP A 101 14.23 7.13 3.68
N ALA A 102 15.22 6.73 2.89
CA ALA A 102 16.19 5.69 3.27
C ALA A 102 16.99 6.00 4.56
N PHE A 103 17.05 7.27 4.97
CA PHE A 103 17.73 7.72 6.19
C PHE A 103 16.79 7.89 7.38
N GLY A 104 15.50 7.55 7.23
CA GLY A 104 14.49 7.66 8.29
C GLY A 104 13.96 9.09 8.48
N ARG A 105 14.17 9.99 7.52
CA ARG A 105 13.63 11.35 7.57
C ARG A 105 12.26 11.38 6.89
N GLU A 106 11.30 12.06 7.50
CA GLU A 106 9.98 12.27 6.90
C GLU A 106 10.13 13.02 5.57
N ALA A 107 9.66 12.39 4.50
CA ALA A 107 9.69 12.91 3.14
C ALA A 107 8.30 13.37 2.70
N PHE A 108 7.26 12.60 3.04
CA PHE A 108 5.88 12.87 2.68
C PHE A 108 4.93 12.35 3.75
N PHE A 109 3.65 12.70 3.65
CA PHE A 109 2.59 12.06 4.41
C PHE A 109 1.39 11.76 3.50
N ILE A 110 0.61 10.74 3.86
CA ILE A 110 -0.66 10.37 3.27
C ILE A 110 -1.73 10.64 4.32
N GLU A 111 -2.72 11.45 3.98
CA GLU A 111 -3.92 11.63 4.79
C GLU A 111 -5.14 11.25 3.96
N GLU A 112 -6.00 10.40 4.52
CA GLU A 112 -7.29 10.11 3.93
C GLU A 112 -8.23 11.31 4.11
N GLU A 113 -8.79 11.82 3.01
CA GLU A 113 -9.85 12.83 3.07
C GLU A 113 -11.05 12.28 3.87
N ASN A 114 -11.65 13.13 4.70
CA ASN A 114 -12.69 12.75 5.67
C ASN A 114 -13.75 11.81 5.04
N PRO A 115 -13.76 10.51 5.38
CA PRO A 115 -14.69 9.54 4.80
C PRO A 115 -16.16 9.92 5.02
N TRP A 116 -16.44 10.68 6.10
CA TRP A 116 -17.78 11.12 6.46
C TRP A 116 -18.41 12.06 5.43
N THR A 117 -17.61 12.90 4.76
CA THR A 117 -18.14 13.81 3.73
C THR A 117 -18.63 13.04 2.50
N ARG A 118 -17.98 11.92 2.14
CA ARG A 118 -18.42 11.06 1.03
C ARG A 118 -19.70 10.30 1.38
N MET A 119 -19.82 9.80 2.62
CA MET A 119 -21.07 9.16 3.09
C MET A 119 -22.24 10.14 3.19
N LEU A 120 -22.04 11.33 3.77
CA LEU A 120 -23.11 12.34 3.89
C LEU A 120 -23.57 12.85 2.53
N ASN A 121 -22.65 13.11 1.59
CA ASN A 121 -23.03 13.55 0.24
C ASN A 121 -23.86 12.47 -0.47
N GLY A 122 -23.48 11.20 -0.38
CA GLY A 122 -24.25 10.10 -0.98
C GLY A 122 -25.66 9.93 -0.39
N LEU A 123 -25.85 10.21 0.91
CA LEU A 123 -27.17 10.16 1.55
C LEU A 123 -28.05 11.40 1.23
N ILE A 124 -27.43 12.55 0.92
CA ILE A 124 -28.14 13.78 0.58
C ILE A 124 -28.53 13.80 -0.91
N GLU A 125 -27.71 13.23 -1.80
CA GLU A 125 -28.02 13.10 -3.23
C GLU A 125 -29.16 12.12 -3.53
N GLU A 126 -29.56 11.29 -2.56
CA GLU A 126 -30.66 10.33 -2.68
C GLU A 126 -32.04 10.89 -2.26
N ILE A 127 -32.13 12.19 -1.94
CA ILE A 127 -33.38 12.92 -1.60
C ILE A 127 -33.64 14.04 -2.61
#